data_AF-A0A3C1FZ88-F1
#
_entry.id   AF-A0A3C1FZ88-F1
#
_cell.length_a   1.000
_cell.length_b   1.000
_cell.length_c   1.000
_cell.angle_alpha   90.00
_cell.angle_beta   90.00
_cell.angle_gamma   90.00
#
_symmetry.space_group_name_H-M   'P 1'
#
loop_
_entity.id
_entity.type
_entity.pdbx_description
1 polymer ?
#
loop_
_entity_poly.entity_id
_entity_poly.type
_entity_poly.pdbx_seq_one_letter_code
_entity_poly.pdbx_strand_id
1 'polypeptide(L)'
;VIGIDFNADHLAVTETDRFGNPVEYFTVPCVTYGKTAEQRRAIIGEAVKVVIAFAVEKGKPIVIEKLDFRRKKAALEGQKPTVCPHAVSSGIHTNTDDNQGKSV
;
A
#
# COMPACT_ATOMS: atom_id res chain seq x y z
N VAL A 1 -21.91 -3.64 11.10
CA VAL A 1 -21.57 -2.96 9.82
C VAL A 1 -20.45 -3.73 9.13
N ILE A 2 -20.06 -3.41 7.90
CA ILE A 2 -18.82 -3.93 7.29
C ILE A 2 -17.77 -2.82 7.30
N GLY A 3 -16.75 -2.95 8.14
CA GLY A 3 -15.59 -2.06 8.17
C GLY A 3 -14.54 -2.49 7.15
N ILE A 4 -13.92 -1.53 6.48
CA ILE A 4 -12.78 -1.76 5.58
C ILE A 4 -11.61 -0.87 5.98
N ASP A 5 -10.45 -1.49 6.15
CA ASP A 5 -9.16 -0.82 6.31
C ASP A 5 -8.25 -1.08 5.09
N PHE A 6 -7.52 -0.05 4.65
CA PHE A 6 -6.71 -0.06 3.43
C PHE A 6 -5.24 -0.21 3.77
N ASN A 7 -4.68 -1.38 3.48
CA ASN A 7 -3.25 -1.67 3.58
C ASN A 7 -2.59 -1.65 2.19
N ALA A 8 -1.26 -1.52 2.16
CA ALA A 8 -0.49 -1.39 0.90
C ALA A 8 -0.60 -2.62 -0.03
N ASP A 9 -0.91 -3.77 0.55
CA ASP A 9 -0.95 -5.08 -0.07
C ASP A 9 -2.34 -5.74 -0.03
N HIS A 10 -3.26 -5.30 0.83
CA HIS A 10 -4.59 -5.89 0.97
C HIS A 10 -5.63 -4.91 1.55
N LEU A 11 -6.90 -5.26 1.42
CA LEU A 11 -8.01 -4.67 2.18
C LEU A 11 -8.33 -5.59 3.35
N ALA A 12 -8.35 -5.06 4.57
CA ALA A 12 -8.85 -5.79 5.73
C ALA A 12 -10.35 -5.52 5.89
N VAL A 13 -11.15 -6.58 5.90
CA VAL A 13 -12.61 -6.51 5.96
C VAL A 13 -13.06 -7.08 7.31
N THR A 14 -13.97 -6.40 7.99
CA THR A 14 -14.51 -6.87 9.27
C THR A 14 -16.01 -6.61 9.35
N GLU A 15 -16.79 -7.66 9.53
CA GLU A 15 -18.18 -7.58 9.92
C GLU A 15 -18.29 -7.38 11.44
N THR A 16 -19.12 -6.41 11.85
CA THR A 16 -19.49 -6.22 13.26
C THR A 16 -20.98 -6.47 13.51
N ASP A 17 -21.29 -6.95 14.71
CA ASP A 17 -22.66 -7.06 15.23
C ASP A 17 -23.23 -5.68 15.65
N ARG A 18 -24.43 -5.68 16.25
CA ARG A 18 -25.10 -4.46 16.73
C ARG A 18 -24.45 -3.84 17.98
N PHE A 19 -23.60 -4.58 18.66
CA PHE A 19 -22.87 -4.14 19.85
C PHE A 19 -21.45 -3.65 19.51
N GLY A 20 -21.03 -3.80 18.25
CA GLY A 20 -19.71 -3.43 17.77
C GLY A 20 -18.67 -4.56 17.88
N ASN A 21 -19.08 -5.77 18.26
CA ASN A 21 -18.16 -6.90 18.32
C ASN A 21 -17.86 -7.42 16.91
N PRO A 22 -16.62 -7.82 16.60
CA PRO A 22 -16.28 -8.49 15.35
C PRO A 22 -16.95 -9.86 15.28
N VAL A 23 -17.54 -10.18 14.13
CA VAL A 23 -18.25 -11.44 13.85
C VAL A 23 -17.49 -12.26 12.82
N GLU A 24 -17.05 -11.62 11.74
CA GLU A 24 -16.32 -12.24 10.64
C GLU A 24 -15.28 -11.26 10.13
N TYR A 25 -14.11 -11.75 9.73
CA TYR A 25 -13.04 -10.93 9.18
C TYR A 25 -12.21 -11.72 8.17
N PHE A 26 -11.72 -11.02 7.15
CA PHE A 26 -10.84 -11.58 6.14
C PHE A 26 -10.06 -10.48 5.43
N THR A 27 -9.10 -10.87 4.61
CA THR A 27 -8.29 -9.95 3.81
C THR A 27 -8.50 -10.20 2.32
N VAL A 28 -8.61 -9.13 1.54
CA VAL A 28 -8.67 -9.19 0.07
C VAL A 28 -7.36 -8.65 -0.51
N PRO A 29 -6.57 -9.45 -1.25
CA PRO A 29 -5.33 -8.98 -1.85
C PRO A 29 -5.55 -7.76 -2.76
N CYS A 30 -4.71 -6.74 -2.61
CA CYS A 30 -4.82 -5.46 -3.32
C CYS A 30 -3.43 -4.82 -3.55
N VAL A 31 -2.47 -5.61 -4.03
CA VAL A 31 -1.09 -5.15 -4.26
C VAL A 31 -1.03 -4.27 -5.51
N THR A 32 -0.77 -2.97 -5.32
CA THR A 32 -0.70 -1.98 -6.42
C THR A 32 0.71 -1.50 -6.76
N TYR A 33 1.70 -1.84 -5.92
CA TYR A 33 3.09 -1.43 -6.11
C TYR A 33 3.71 -2.03 -7.38
N GLY A 34 4.44 -1.21 -8.14
CA GLY A 34 5.09 -1.62 -9.39
C GLY A 34 4.12 -1.93 -10.54
N LYS A 35 2.83 -1.59 -10.43
CA LYS A 35 1.81 -1.85 -11.46
C LYS A 35 1.45 -0.60 -12.28
N THR A 36 1.10 -0.81 -13.55
CA THR A 36 0.61 0.28 -14.42
C THR A 36 -0.72 0.85 -13.93
N ALA A 37 -1.15 1.99 -14.45
CA ALA A 37 -2.42 2.59 -14.08
C ALA A 37 -3.62 1.67 -14.43
N GLU A 38 -3.62 1.01 -15.59
CA GLU A 38 -4.64 0.02 -15.95
C GLU A 38 -4.68 -1.14 -14.95
N GLN A 39 -3.52 -1.72 -14.66
CA GLN A 39 -3.40 -2.87 -13.75
C GLN A 39 -3.89 -2.51 -12.35
N ARG A 40 -3.52 -1.32 -11.85
CA ARG A 40 -4.00 -0.85 -10.54
C ARG A 40 -5.51 -0.71 -10.51
N ARG A 41 -6.13 -0.13 -11.54
CA ARG A 41 -7.60 -0.04 -11.64
C ARG A 41 -8.25 -1.42 -11.63
N ALA A 42 -7.70 -2.38 -12.39
CA ALA A 42 -8.22 -3.74 -12.43
C ALA A 42 -8.13 -4.44 -11.07
N ILE A 43 -6.97 -4.37 -10.41
CA ILE A 43 -6.73 -4.97 -9.08
C ILE A 43 -7.69 -4.39 -8.04
N ILE A 44 -7.81 -3.05 -7.99
CA ILE A 44 -8.73 -2.38 -7.06
C ILE A 44 -10.17 -2.77 -7.38
N GLY A 45 -10.55 -2.83 -8.66
CA GLY A 45 -11.89 -3.22 -9.09
C GLY A 45 -12.29 -4.62 -8.63
N GLU A 46 -11.40 -5.60 -8.80
CA GLU A 46 -11.63 -6.97 -8.32
C GLU A 46 -11.72 -7.03 -6.79
N ALA A 47 -10.86 -6.30 -6.08
CA ALA A 47 -10.91 -6.26 -4.61
C ALA A 47 -12.24 -5.66 -4.13
N VAL A 48 -12.68 -4.55 -4.71
CA VAL A 48 -13.95 -3.88 -4.38
C VAL A 48 -15.15 -4.77 -4.68
N LYS A 49 -15.13 -5.53 -5.78
CA LYS A 49 -16.20 -6.47 -6.14
C LYS A 49 -16.42 -7.52 -5.05
N VAL A 50 -15.34 -8.09 -4.51
CA VAL A 50 -15.42 -9.07 -3.40
C VAL A 50 -16.07 -8.43 -2.17
N VAL A 51 -15.65 -7.22 -1.80
CA VAL A 51 -16.18 -6.55 -0.61
C VAL A 51 -17.66 -6.16 -0.77
N ILE A 52 -18.05 -5.67 -1.94
CA ILE A 52 -19.46 -5.34 -2.22
C ILE A 52 -20.32 -6.59 -2.17
N ALA A 53 -19.87 -7.70 -2.75
CA ALA A 53 -20.60 -8.97 -2.70
C ALA A 53 -20.85 -9.41 -1.25
N PHE A 54 -19.81 -9.36 -0.41
CA PHE A 54 -19.92 -9.68 1.01
C PHE A 54 -20.90 -8.75 1.75
N ALA A 55 -20.82 -7.44 1.52
CA ALA A 55 -21.71 -6.48 2.17
C ALA A 55 -23.18 -6.65 1.77
N VAL A 56 -23.43 -6.95 0.50
CA VAL A 56 -24.77 -7.26 -0.03
C VAL A 56 -25.30 -8.55 0.57
N GLU A 57 -24.49 -9.61 0.62
CA GLU A 57 -24.85 -10.89 1.23
C GLU A 57 -25.25 -10.72 2.71
N LYS A 58 -24.49 -9.93 3.47
CA LYS A 58 -24.77 -9.66 4.88
C LYS A 58 -25.89 -8.65 5.10
N GLY A 59 -26.31 -7.92 4.06
CA GLY A 59 -27.28 -6.83 4.18
C GLY A 59 -26.80 -5.69 5.11
N LYS A 60 -25.48 -5.46 5.16
CA LYS A 60 -24.86 -4.51 6.09
C LYS A 60 -24.19 -3.36 5.32
N PRO A 61 -24.28 -2.11 5.82
CA PRO A 61 -23.62 -0.99 5.17
C PRO A 61 -22.10 -1.08 5.33
N ILE A 62 -21.39 -0.52 4.36
CA ILE A 62 -19.93 -0.42 4.34
C ILE A 62 -19.50 0.90 5.01
N VAL A 63 -18.46 0.82 5.84
CA VAL A 63 -17.80 1.97 6.45
C VAL A 63 -16.31 1.91 6.09
N ILE A 64 -15.78 3.04 5.60
CA ILE A 64 -14.36 3.19 5.24
C ILE A 64 -13.78 4.43 5.91
N GLU A 65 -12.47 4.43 6.12
CA GLU A 65 -11.77 5.60 6.64
C GLU A 65 -11.76 6.76 5.64
N LYS A 66 -11.92 7.98 6.15
CA LYS A 66 -11.71 9.20 5.37
C LYS A 66 -10.23 9.57 5.41
N LEU A 67 -9.46 9.09 4.43
CA LEU A 67 -8.03 9.35 4.34
C LEU A 67 -7.75 10.72 3.69
N ASP A 68 -7.15 11.63 4.46
CA ASP A 68 -6.54 12.87 3.94
C ASP A 68 -5.01 12.72 3.87
N PHE A 69 -4.51 12.34 2.69
CA PHE A 69 -3.09 12.08 2.48
C PHE A 69 -2.22 13.33 2.36
N ARG A 70 -2.82 14.54 2.30
CA ARG A 70 -2.06 15.79 2.09
C ARG A 70 -1.08 16.06 3.23
N ARG A 71 -1.52 15.83 4.47
CA ARG A 71 -0.70 16.02 5.66
C ARG A 71 0.36 14.93 5.82
N LYS A 72 0.02 13.67 5.55
CA LYS A 72 0.97 12.54 5.59
C LYS A 72 2.08 12.71 4.56
N LYS A 73 1.75 13.13 3.33
CA LYS A 73 2.73 13.38 2.27
C LYS A 73 3.71 14.49 2.65
N ALA A 74 3.20 15.63 3.15
CA ALA A 74 4.04 16.75 3.60
C ALA A 74 4.97 16.38 4.78
N ALA A 75 4.51 15.53 5.71
CA ALA A 75 5.34 15.04 6.82
C ALA A 75 6.44 14.07 6.35
N LEU A 76 6.18 13.27 5.32
CA LEU A 76 7.13 12.31 4.75
C LEU A 76 8.16 12.99 3.84
N GLU A 77 7.77 14.00 3.07
CA GLU A 77 8.68 14.78 2.22
C GLU A 77 9.71 15.61 3.02
N GLY A 78 9.42 15.89 4.30
CA GLY A 78 10.34 16.57 5.23
C GLY A 78 11.34 15.64 5.95
N GLN A 79 11.18 14.31 5.82
CA GLN A 79 12.07 13.33 6.47
C GLN A 79 13.03 12.75 5.44
N LYS A 80 14.33 13.09 5.54
CA LYS A 80 15.36 12.34 4.83
C LYS A 80 15.33 10.88 5.31
N PRO A 81 15.41 9.88 4.44
CA PRO A 81 15.62 8.50 4.86
C PRO A 81 16.88 8.49 5.72
N THR A 82 16.73 8.25 7.02
CA THR A 82 17.88 8.09 7.89
C THR A 82 18.45 6.72 7.55
N VAL A 83 19.48 6.72 6.73
CA VAL A 83 20.29 5.52 6.53
C VAL A 83 20.98 5.27 7.87
N CYS A 84 20.59 4.20 8.56
CA CYS A 84 21.25 3.78 9.80
C CYS A 84 22.71 3.44 9.46
N PRO A 85 23.73 4.12 10.01
CA PRO A 85 25.12 3.93 9.58
C PRO A 85 25.82 2.72 10.23
N HIS A 86 25.08 1.71 10.68
CA HIS A 86 25.66 0.51 11.31
C HIS A 86 25.33 -0.73 10.47
N ALA A 87 26.38 -1.29 9.84
CA ALA A 87 26.43 -2.32 8.78
C ALA A 87 26.33 -1.71 7.37
N VAL A 88 27.39 -1.63 6.56
CA VAL A 88 28.33 -2.70 6.17
C VAL A 88 29.76 -2.15 6.05
N SER A 89 30.68 -2.73 6.82
CA SER A 89 32.11 -2.73 6.49
C SER A 89 32.36 -3.85 5.49
N SER A 90 32.60 -3.51 4.22
CA SER A 90 33.57 -4.16 3.34
C SER A 90 33.32 -3.79 1.87
N GLY A 91 34.31 -3.16 1.23
CA GLY A 91 34.51 -3.23 -0.22
C GLY A 91 33.97 -2.07 -1.04
N ILE A 92 34.64 -0.92 -0.99
CA ILE A 92 34.66 0.01 -2.12
C ILE A 92 35.56 -0.61 -3.21
N HIS A 93 34.98 -0.90 -4.38
CA HIS A 93 35.69 -0.92 -5.65
C HIS A 93 34.83 -0.16 -6.65
N THR A 94 35.07 1.15 -6.75
CA THR A 94 34.64 1.96 -7.89
C THR A 94 35.72 1.81 -8.95
N ASN A 95 35.45 1.05 -10.00
CA ASN A 95 36.21 1.18 -11.24
C ASN A 95 35.82 2.54 -11.85
N THR A 96 36.65 3.54 -11.56
CA THR A 96 36.68 4.80 -12.28
C THR A 96 37.64 4.59 -13.45
N ASP A 97 37.10 4.22 -14.61
CA ASP A 97 37.86 4.40 -15.85
C ASP A 97 37.54 5.78 -16.40
N ASP A 98 38.41 6.72 -16.01
CA ASP A 98 38.68 7.93 -16.75
C ASP A 98 39.14 7.56 -18.16
N ASN A 99 38.42 8.03 -19.18
CA ASN A 99 39.07 8.28 -20.46
C ASN A 99 38.52 9.55 -21.10
N GLN A 100 39.14 10.68 -20.76
CA GLN A 100 39.17 11.84 -21.63
C GLN A 100 40.25 11.64 -22.70
N GLY A 101 39.80 11.50 -23.95
CA GLY A 101 40.39 12.16 -25.12
C GLY A 101 41.68 11.61 -25.71
N LYS A 102 41.57 11.05 -26.93
CA LYS A 102 42.56 11.32 -28.00
C LYS A 102 41.95 11.18 -29.41
N SER A 103 42.15 12.26 -30.15
CA SER A 103 41.94 12.51 -31.58
C SER A 103 42.37 11.38 -32.52
N VAL A 104 41.56 11.13 -33.57
CA VAL A 104 41.90 11.11 -35.01
C VAL A 104 40.62 11.16 -35.83
#